data_AF-A0A2V7MV39-F1
#
_entry.id   AF-A0A2V7MV39-F1
#
_cell.length_a   1.000
_cell.length_b   1.000
_cell.length_c   1.000
_cell.angle_alpha   90.00
_cell.angle_beta   90.00
_cell.angle_gamma   90.00
#
_symmetry.space_group_name_H-M   'P 1'
#
loop_
_entity.id
_entity.type
_entity.pdbx_description
1 polymer ?
#
loop_
_entity_poly.entity_id
_entity_poly.type
_entity_poly.pdbx_seq_one_letter_code
_entity_poly.pdbx_strand_id
1 'polypeptide(L)' 'MDRPAFQSVAEIEIDAVTPSRRGFTLTGQGADRAEYRLDVHFELPLDPRTRKVIGELLTQSDVTIARRNS' A
#
# COMPACT_ATOMS: atom_id res chain seq x y z
N MET A 1 -2.26 22.49 20.37
CA MET A 1 -2.99 22.52 19.09
C MET A 1 -3.27 21.08 18.70
N ASP A 2 -4.53 20.65 18.77
CA ASP A 2 -4.93 19.32 18.34
C ASP A 2 -4.65 19.18 16.84
N ARG A 3 -3.77 18.25 16.47
CA ARG A 3 -3.63 17.84 15.08
C ARG A 3 -4.97 17.17 14.73
N PRO A 4 -5.72 17.64 13.72
CA PRO A 4 -6.97 17.01 13.34
C PRO A 4 -6.75 15.52 13.13
N ALA A 5 -7.51 14.74 13.91
CA ALA A 5 -7.35 13.31 14.01
C ALA A 5 -7.62 12.68 12.64
N PHE A 6 -6.66 11.89 12.18
CA PHE A 6 -6.91 10.98 11.07
C PHE A 6 -7.77 9.84 11.61
N GLN A 7 -8.90 9.58 10.96
CA GLN A 7 -9.74 8.43 11.24
C GLN A 7 -9.32 7.28 10.33
N SER A 8 -9.07 6.10 10.90
CA SER A 8 -8.79 4.90 10.10
C SER A 8 -9.99 4.58 9.20
N VAL A 9 -9.70 4.33 7.92
CA VAL A 9 -10.68 3.95 6.89
C VAL A 9 -10.60 2.45 6.63
N ALA A 10 -9.38 1.91 6.54
CA ALA A 10 -9.14 0.49 6.33
C ALA A 10 -7.75 0.09 6.86
N GLU A 11 -7.65 -1.14 7.32
CA GLU A 11 -6.40 -1.85 7.54
C GLU A 11 -6.43 -3.09 6.65
N ILE A 12 -5.40 -3.26 5.83
CA ILE A 12 -5.36 -4.23 4.76
C ILE A 12 -4.09 -5.04 4.89
N GLU A 13 -4.24 -6.34 5.15
CA GLU A 13 -3.16 -7.31 5.00
C GLU A 13 -2.94 -7.56 3.51
N ILE A 14 -1.69 -7.43 3.05
CA ILE A 14 -1.35 -7.55 1.64
C ILE A 14 -1.19 -9.03 1.25
N ASP A 15 -2.04 -9.49 0.33
CA ASP A 15 -2.03 -10.89 -0.14
C ASP A 15 -1.19 -11.09 -1.40
N ALA A 16 -1.09 -10.06 -2.25
CA ALA A 16 -0.29 -10.10 -3.47
C ALA A 16 0.30 -8.74 -3.83
N VAL A 17 1.53 -8.80 -4.35
CA VAL A 17 2.28 -7.65 -4.87
C VAL A 17 2.71 -7.95 -6.29
N THR A 18 2.23 -7.16 -7.24
CA THR A 18 2.57 -7.29 -8.65
C THR A 18 3.42 -6.10 -9.11
N PRO A 19 4.64 -6.31 -9.64
CA PRO A 19 5.43 -5.24 -10.23
C PRO A 19 4.69 -4.61 -11.41
N SER A 20 4.63 -3.28 -11.44
CA SER A 20 4.09 -2.50 -12.55
C SER A 20 5.20 -1.74 -13.27
N ARG A 21 4.87 -1.02 -14.35
CA ARG A 21 5.86 -0.20 -15.07
C ARG A 21 6.46 0.90 -14.19
N ARG A 22 5.69 1.45 -13.25
CA ARG A 22 6.07 2.61 -12.42
C ARG A 22 6.12 2.31 -10.91
N GLY A 23 6.02 1.04 -10.50
CA GLY A 23 6.08 0.65 -9.10
C GLY A 23 5.43 -0.70 -8.86
N PHE A 24 4.41 -0.75 -8.01
CA PHE A 24 3.72 -1.99 -7.64
C PHE A 24 2.21 -1.79 -7.52
N THR A 25 1.47 -2.83 -7.83
CA THR A 25 0.06 -2.96 -7.45
C THR A 25 -0.01 -3.95 -6.30
N LEU A 26 -0.62 -3.54 -5.19
CA LEU A 26 -0.86 -4.36 -4.02
C LEU A 26 -2.35 -4.67 -3.93
N THR A 27 -2.68 -5.92 -3.63
CA THR A 27 -4.05 -6.35 -3.32
C THR A 27 -4.11 -6.92 -1.91
N GLY A 28 -5.30 -6.89 -1.33
CA GLY A 28 -5.55 -7.42 -0.01
C GLY A 28 -7.02 -7.33 0.36
N GLN A 29 -7.38 -7.99 1.46
CA GLN A 29 -8.73 -7.96 2.01
C GLN A 29 -8.78 -7.02 3.21
N GLY A 30 -9.74 -6.11 3.23
CA GLY A 30 -10.01 -5.29 4.40
C GLY A 30 -10.80 -6.06 5.47
N ALA A 31 -10.88 -5.51 6.67
CA ALA A 31 -11.71 -6.07 7.75
C ALA A 31 -13.20 -6.17 7.39
N ASP A 32 -13.65 -5.38 6.41
CA ASP A 32 -15.00 -5.41 5.83
C ASP A 32 -15.19 -6.52 4.78
N ARG A 33 -14.15 -7.32 4.51
CA ARG A 33 -14.09 -8.36 3.46
C ARG A 33 -14.24 -7.80 2.04
N ALA A 34 -14.03 -6.50 1.86
CA ALA A 34 -13.88 -5.95 0.54
C ALA A 34 -12.46 -6.19 0.03
N GLU A 35 -12.33 -6.42 -1.27
CA GLU A 35 -11.04 -6.44 -1.94
C GLU A 35 -10.56 -5.00 -2.14
N TYR A 36 -9.35 -4.71 -1.67
CA TYR A 36 -8.69 -3.45 -1.88
C TYR A 36 -7.56 -3.60 -2.88
N ARG A 37 -7.41 -2.58 -3.71
CA ARG A 37 -6.29 -2.42 -4.62
C ARG A 37 -5.59 -1.09 -4.34
N LEU A 38 -4.29 -1.15 -4.09
CA LEU A 38 -3.43 0.03 -3.91
C LEU A 38 -2.34 0.05 -4.99
N ASP A 39 -2.26 1.14 -5.74
CA ASP A 39 -1.19 1.33 -6.73
C ASP A 39 -0.13 2.28 -6.14
N VAL A 40 1.09 1.76 -5.98
CA VAL A 40 2.27 2.52 -5.52
C VAL A 40 3.12 2.89 -6.72
N HIS A 41 3.40 4.18 -6.88
CA HIS A 41 4.21 4.72 -7.96
C HIS A 41 5.48 5.40 -7.43
N PHE A 42 6.61 5.13 -8.08
CA PHE A 42 7.87 5.81 -7.85
C PHE A 42 8.16 6.75 -9.01
N GLU A 43 8.60 7.96 -8.69
CA GLU A 43 9.01 8.95 -9.69
C GLU A 43 10.33 8.55 -10.36
N LEU A 44 11.24 7.95 -9.58
CA LEU A 44 12.53 7.47 -10.09
C LEU A 44 12.43 6.02 -10.55
N PRO A 45 13.12 5.66 -11.65
CA PRO A 45 13.19 4.28 -12.10
C PRO A 45 13.93 3.42 -11.06
N LEU A 46 13.33 2.28 -10.74
CA LEU A 46 13.97 1.27 -9.89
C LEU A 46 14.75 0.29 -10.77
N ASP A 47 16.04 0.10 -10.46
CA ASP A 47 16.82 -0.98 -11.04
C ASP A 47 16.24 -2.35 -10.62
N PRO A 48 16.57 -3.44 -11.34
CA PRO A 48 15.99 -4.76 -11.08
C PRO A 48 16.20 -5.28 -9.65
N ARG A 49 17.36 -4.99 -9.03
CA ARG A 49 17.67 -5.44 -7.67
C ARG A 49 16.83 -4.69 -6.65
N THR A 50 16.80 -3.35 -6.76
CA THR A 50 16.00 -2.52 -5.86
C THR A 50 14.51 -2.85 -5.99
N ARG A 51 14.02 -3.07 -7.21
CA ARG A 51 12.64 -3.51 -7.46
C ARG A 51 12.33 -4.83 -6.76
N LYS A 52 13.22 -5.82 -6.82
CA LYS A 52 13.02 -7.10 -6.13
C LYS A 52 12.90 -6.93 -4.62
N VAL A 53 13.85 -6.20 -4.02
CA VAL A 53 13.88 -5.98 -2.57
C VAL A 53 12.63 -5.24 -2.09
N ILE A 54 12.23 -4.16 -2.79
CA ILE A 54 11.01 -3.43 -2.42
C ILE A 54 9.78 -4.32 -2.54
N GLY A 55 9.67 -5.14 -3.60
CA GLY A 55 8.58 -6.09 -3.75
C GLY A 55 8.47 -7.06 -2.58
N GLU A 56 9.60 -7.66 -2.17
CA GLU A 56 9.65 -8.60 -1.02
C GLU A 56 9.25 -7.95 0.31
N LEU A 57 9.61 -6.68 0.51
CA LEU A 57 9.19 -5.91 1.69
C LEU A 57 7.69 -5.60 1.68
N LEU A 58 7.14 -5.22 0.52
CA LEU A 58 5.71 -4.92 0.38
C LEU A 58 4.83 -6.16 0.59
N THR A 59 5.30 -7.35 0.20
CA THR A 59 4.58 -8.61 0.42
C THR A 59 4.44 -8.96 1.91
N GLN A 60 5.33 -8.46 2.77
CA GLN A 60 5.34 -8.74 4.21
C GLN A 60 4.89 -7.51 5.01
N SER A 61 4.01 -6.70 4.44
CA SER A 61 3.58 -5.44 5.04
C SER A 61 2.06 -5.35 5.16
N ASP A 62 1.62 -4.61 6.16
CA ASP A 62 0.22 -4.18 6.32
C ASP A 62 0.09 -2.71 5.93
N VAL A 63 -1.03 -2.35 5.33
CA VAL A 63 -1.31 -0.98 4.92
C VAL A 63 -2.50 -0.43 5.71
N THR A 64 -2.26 0.61 6.50
CA THR A 64 -3.33 1.42 7.11
C THR A 64 -3.66 2.61 6.23
N ILE A 65 -4.90 2.69 5.77
CA ILE A 65 -5.45 3.86 5.07
C ILE A 65 -6.26 4.67 6.07
N ALA A 66 -5.87 5.93 6.30
CA ALA A 66 -6.60 6.84 7.18
C ALA A 66 -6.97 8.13 6.45
N ARG A 67 -8.14 8.68 6.78
CA ARG A 67 -8.67 9.91 6.20
C ARG A 67 -8.75 10.98 7.28
N ARG A 68 -8.37 12.21 6.91
CA ARG A 68 -8.64 13.39 7.73
C ARG A 68 -10.07 13.85 7.47
N ASN A 69 -10.89 13.92 8.51
CA ASN A 69 -12.21 14.53 8.41
C ASN A 69 -12.02 16.05 8.30
N SER A 70 -12.68 16.65 7.31
CA SER A 70 -12.62 18.08 7.00
C SER A 70 -13.25 18.93 8.10
#